data_AF-A0AAD6XH01-F1
#
_entry.id   AF-A0AAD6XH01-F1
#
_cell.length_a   1.000
_cell.length_b   1.000
_cell.length_c   1.000
_cell.angle_alpha   90.00
_cell.angle_beta   90.00
_cell.angle_gamma   90.00
#
_symmetry.space_group_name_H-M   'P 1'
#
loop_
_entity.id
_entity.type
_entity.pdbx_description
1 polymer ?
#
loop_
_entity_poly.entity_id
_entity_poly.type
_entity_poly.pdbx_seq_one_letter_code
_entity_poly.pdbx_strand_id
1 'polypeptide(L)'
;TVSARHLDFANLAWGWCAVTALGNFDPDIGGHLILWDLRLVVRFPPGSTILLPSALIQHSNVPIQAHEHRSSFTQYTAGGLFRWVRNGFKTDENFRASATKEQLAARMAEDSARWQEGMKMFSVIDEL
;
A
#
# COMPACT_ATOMS: atom_id res chain seq x y z
N THR A 1 6.32 -8.90 15.42
CA THR A 1 4.96 -8.90 14.82
C THR A 1 4.91 -9.84 13.64
N VAL A 2 3.86 -10.67 13.58
CA VAL A 2 3.53 -11.51 12.41
C VAL A 2 2.25 -10.94 11.77
N SER A 3 2.24 -10.80 10.44
CA SER A 3 1.08 -10.41 9.65
C SER A 3 0.57 -11.59 8.84
N ALA A 4 -0.74 -11.80 8.85
CA ALA A 4 -1.39 -12.73 7.92
C ALA A 4 -1.33 -12.18 6.49
N ARG A 5 -1.60 -13.03 5.49
CA ARG A 5 -1.72 -12.60 4.08
C ARG A 5 -2.82 -11.55 3.94
N HIS A 6 -2.47 -10.37 3.45
CA HIS A 6 -3.40 -9.25 3.29
C HIS A 6 -2.99 -8.31 2.16
N LEU A 7 -3.88 -7.36 1.88
CA LEU A 7 -3.63 -6.13 1.13
C LEU A 7 -3.91 -4.96 2.06
N ASP A 8 -3.15 -3.87 1.91
CA ASP A 8 -3.53 -2.59 2.51
C ASP A 8 -4.53 -1.87 1.60
N PHE A 9 -5.73 -2.43 1.45
CA PHE A 9 -6.74 -1.96 0.48
C PHE A 9 -7.16 -0.49 0.66
N ALA A 10 -6.90 0.10 1.83
CA ALA A 10 -7.17 1.50 2.12
C ALA A 10 -6.08 2.46 1.62
N ASN A 11 -4.90 1.96 1.25
CA ASN A 11 -3.79 2.75 0.75
C ASN A 11 -4.02 3.18 -0.71
N LEU A 12 -3.28 4.21 -1.14
CA LEU A 12 -3.29 4.65 -2.53
C LEU A 12 -2.73 3.52 -3.42
N ALA A 13 -3.51 3.09 -4.41
CA ALA A 13 -3.15 1.97 -5.29
C ALA A 13 -1.81 2.17 -6.02
N TRP A 14 -1.58 3.35 -6.56
CA TRP A 14 -0.31 3.72 -7.22
C TRP A 14 0.69 4.41 -6.28
N GLY A 15 0.47 4.30 -4.96
CA GLY A 15 1.39 4.82 -3.94
C GLY A 15 2.38 3.75 -3.49
N TRP A 16 3.61 4.18 -3.21
CA TRP A 16 4.61 3.34 -2.55
C TRP A 16 4.47 3.43 -1.04
N CYS A 17 4.44 2.28 -0.38
CA CYS A 17 4.59 2.20 1.07
C CYS A 17 6.03 1.85 1.40
N ALA A 18 6.62 2.56 2.36
CA ALA A 18 7.94 2.27 2.89
C ALA A 18 7.79 1.48 4.18
N VAL A 19 8.27 0.24 4.19
CA VAL A 19 8.27 -0.61 5.38
C VAL A 19 9.71 -0.81 5.81
N THR A 20 10.03 -0.47 7.05
CA THR A 20 11.34 -0.72 7.65
C THR A 20 11.21 -1.83 8.69
N ALA A 21 11.98 -2.90 8.55
CA ALA A 21 12.07 -3.94 9.57
C ALA A 21 12.98 -3.47 10.71
N LEU A 22 12.54 -3.67 11.95
CA LEU A 22 13.27 -3.28 13.16
C LEU A 22 13.33 -4.45 14.15
N GLY A 23 14.24 -4.37 15.11
CA GLY A 23 14.39 -5.36 16.18
C GLY A 23 15.67 -6.17 16.07
N ASN A 24 15.69 -7.29 16.76
CA ASN A 24 16.82 -8.22 16.80
C ASN A 24 16.28 -9.62 16.51
N PHE A 25 16.49 -10.08 15.28
CA PHE A 25 16.12 -11.39 14.78
C PHE A 25 17.10 -11.79 13.66
N ASP A 26 17.29 -13.08 13.47
CA ASP A 26 18.08 -13.64 12.39
C ASP A 26 17.24 -13.70 11.10
N PRO A 27 17.56 -12.88 10.09
CA PRO A 27 16.78 -12.81 8.87
C PRO A 27 17.05 -13.97 7.91
N ASP A 28 17.94 -14.91 8.23
CA ASP A 28 18.15 -16.13 7.42
C ASP A 28 17.21 -17.28 7.83
N ILE A 29 16.60 -17.21 9.02
CA ILE A 29 15.73 -18.27 9.56
C ILE A 29 14.31 -17.79 9.88
N GLY A 30 13.98 -16.52 9.65
CA GLY A 30 12.67 -15.96 9.98
C GLY A 30 12.49 -14.52 9.54
N GLY A 31 11.29 -13.97 9.76
CA GLY A 31 11.01 -12.54 9.51
C GLY A 31 10.99 -12.11 8.03
N HIS A 32 11.13 -13.05 7.09
CA HIS A 32 11.06 -12.81 5.65
C HIS A 32 9.75 -12.14 5.23
N LEU A 33 9.80 -11.31 4.20
CA LEU A 33 8.61 -10.75 3.55
C LEU A 33 8.19 -11.67 2.40
N ILE A 34 6.91 -12.03 2.36
CA ILE A 34 6.33 -12.79 1.25
C ILE A 34 5.53 -11.84 0.38
N LEU A 35 5.81 -11.81 -0.92
CA LEU A 35 5.04 -11.12 -1.95
C LEU A 35 4.33 -12.19 -2.79
N TRP A 36 3.09 -12.50 -2.42
CA TRP A 36 2.37 -13.69 -2.88
C TRP A 36 2.12 -13.68 -4.38
N ASP A 37 1.65 -12.55 -4.92
CA ASP A 37 1.29 -12.42 -6.34
C ASP A 37 2.53 -12.51 -7.26
N LEU A 38 3.68 -12.11 -6.74
CA LEU A 38 4.97 -12.20 -7.43
C LEU A 38 5.66 -13.55 -7.25
N ARG A 39 5.15 -14.40 -6.35
CA ARG A 39 5.78 -15.67 -5.94
C ARG A 39 7.21 -15.47 -5.42
N LEU A 40 7.44 -14.38 -4.69
CA LEU A 40 8.75 -14.02 -4.13
C LEU A 40 8.73 -14.11 -2.61
N VAL A 41 9.81 -14.68 -2.07
CA VAL A 41 10.16 -14.60 -0.65
C VAL A 41 11.43 -13.78 -0.55
N VAL A 42 11.35 -12.65 0.15
CA VAL A 42 12.43 -11.67 0.24
C VAL A 42 13.04 -11.76 1.63
N ARG A 43 14.36 -11.99 1.68
CA ARG A 43 15.12 -11.83 2.91
C ARG A 43 15.01 -10.38 3.38
N PHE A 44 14.51 -10.14 4.60
CA PHE A 44 14.18 -8.79 5.05
C PHE A 44 14.83 -8.45 6.41
N PRO A 45 16.13 -8.12 6.41
CA PRO A 45 16.92 -7.89 7.62
C PRO A 45 16.44 -6.73 8.51
N PRO A 46 16.69 -6.76 9.83
CA PRO A 46 16.56 -5.58 10.67
C PRO A 46 17.38 -4.40 10.12
N GLY A 47 16.80 -3.20 10.16
CA GLY A 47 17.40 -1.98 9.62
C GLY A 47 17.22 -1.79 8.11
N SER A 48 16.68 -2.78 7.39
CA SER A 48 16.38 -2.63 5.96
C SER A 48 14.99 -2.03 5.72
N THR A 49 14.86 -1.31 4.61
CA THR A 49 13.61 -0.74 4.13
C THR A 49 13.28 -1.27 2.76
N ILE A 50 12.01 -1.61 2.53
CA ILE A 50 11.46 -1.93 1.22
C ILE A 50 10.39 -0.93 0.84
N LEU A 51 10.35 -0.57 -0.45
CA LEU A 51 9.23 0.13 -1.06
C LEU A 51 8.36 -0.90 -1.77
N LEU A 52 7.07 -0.94 -1.45
CA LEU A 52 6.11 -1.80 -2.16
C LEU A 52 4.75 -1.11 -2.39
N PRO A 53 4.03 -1.42 -3.49
CA PRO A 53 2.65 -1.00 -3.68
C PRO A 53 1.72 -1.91 -2.86
N SER A 54 1.65 -1.67 -1.55
CA SER A 54 1.01 -2.59 -0.59
C SER A 54 -0.51 -2.74 -0.75
N ALA A 55 -1.15 -1.79 -1.46
CA ALA A 55 -2.56 -1.87 -1.87
C ALA A 55 -2.80 -2.83 -3.05
N LEU A 56 -1.75 -3.17 -3.82
CA LEU A 56 -1.86 -3.98 -5.05
C LEU A 56 -1.26 -5.38 -4.92
N ILE A 57 -0.28 -5.57 -4.03
CA ILE A 57 0.43 -6.85 -3.89
C ILE A 57 0.11 -7.48 -2.55
N GLN A 58 -0.45 -8.68 -2.58
CA GLN A 58 -0.71 -9.46 -1.39
C GLN A 58 0.60 -9.82 -0.69
N HIS A 59 0.68 -9.51 0.61
CA HIS A 59 1.90 -9.69 1.36
C HIS A 59 1.66 -10.14 2.81
N SER A 60 2.71 -10.70 3.40
CA SER A 60 2.77 -11.14 4.80
C SER A 60 4.23 -11.27 5.25
N ASN A 61 4.47 -11.53 6.52
CA ASN A 61 5.81 -11.92 6.98
C ASN A 61 5.82 -13.30 7.66
N VAL A 62 6.98 -13.94 7.60
CA VAL A 62 7.23 -15.22 8.27
C VAL A 62 7.43 -14.96 9.78
N PRO A 63 6.96 -15.87 10.67
CA PRO A 63 7.32 -15.83 12.08
C PRO A 63 8.84 -15.77 12.31
N ILE A 64 9.21 -15.22 13.46
CA ILE A 64 10.57 -15.25 14.00
C ILE A 64 10.66 -16.32 15.10
N GLN A 65 11.85 -16.60 15.59
CA GLN A 65 12.04 -17.53 16.70
C GLN A 65 11.45 -16.97 18.00
N ALA A 66 11.07 -17.85 18.93
CA ALA A 66 10.36 -17.47 20.15
C ALA A 66 11.12 -16.49 21.07
N HIS A 67 12.45 -16.47 20.99
CA HIS A 67 13.32 -15.60 21.80
C HIS A 67 13.69 -14.29 21.08
N GLU A 68 13.27 -14.10 19.84
CA GLU A 68 13.59 -12.94 19.02
C GLU A 68 12.51 -11.87 19.11
N HIS A 69 12.85 -10.65 18.71
CA HIS A 69 11.90 -9.55 18.65
C HIS A 69 11.96 -8.82 17.32
N ARG A 70 10.79 -8.60 16.72
CA ARG A 70 10.63 -7.84 15.47
C ARG A 70 9.53 -6.79 15.60
N SER A 71 9.86 -5.58 15.21
CA SER A 71 8.94 -4.48 14.96
C SER A 71 9.00 -4.07 13.49
N SER A 72 8.07 -3.21 13.07
CA SER A 72 8.16 -2.55 11.77
C SER A 72 7.69 -1.12 11.88
N PHE A 73 8.30 -0.24 11.10
CA PHE A 73 7.83 1.12 10.88
C PHE A 73 7.32 1.22 9.45
N THR A 74 6.03 1.54 9.28
CA THR A 74 5.38 1.60 7.97
C THR A 74 4.94 3.03 7.69
N GLN A 75 5.38 3.56 6.57
CA GLN A 75 4.94 4.85 6.03
C GLN A 75 4.11 4.58 4.78
N TYR A 76 2.90 5.11 4.76
CA TYR A 76 1.95 4.87 3.69
C TYR A 76 1.11 6.13 3.47
N THR A 77 0.40 6.18 2.35
CA THR A 77 -0.59 7.23 2.11
C THR A 77 -1.95 6.60 1.88
N ALA A 78 -2.91 6.95 2.73
CA ALA A 78 -4.28 6.47 2.61
C ALA A 78 -4.95 7.04 1.35
N GLY A 79 -5.52 6.17 0.52
CA GLY A 79 -6.25 6.57 -0.69
C GLY A 79 -7.50 7.42 -0.38
N GLY A 80 -8.07 7.24 0.81
CA GLY A 80 -9.20 8.03 1.31
C GLY A 80 -8.91 9.53 1.42
N LEU A 81 -7.67 9.92 1.74
CA LEU A 81 -7.30 11.33 1.84
C LEU A 81 -7.38 12.04 0.48
N PHE A 82 -6.95 11.37 -0.59
CA PHE A 82 -7.07 11.91 -1.95
C PHE A 82 -8.52 12.08 -2.37
N ARG A 83 -9.39 11.10 -2.07
CA ARG A 83 -10.83 11.23 -2.34
C ARG A 83 -11.45 12.38 -1.56
N TRP A 84 -11.07 12.53 -0.29
CA TRP A 84 -11.58 13.59 0.56
C TRP A 84 -11.20 14.99 0.04
N VAL A 85 -9.94 15.20 -0.35
CA VAL A 85 -9.51 16.46 -0.99
C VAL A 85 -10.25 16.68 -2.31
N ARG A 86 -10.35 15.66 -3.17
CA ARG A 86 -11.09 15.73 -4.45
C ARG A 86 -12.58 16.07 -4.27
N ASN A 87 -13.16 15.71 -3.15
CA ASN A 87 -14.55 16.00 -2.81
C ASN A 87 -14.73 17.39 -2.18
N GLY A 88 -13.70 18.23 -2.18
CA GLY A 88 -13.74 19.53 -1.52
C GLY A 88 -13.80 19.39 -0.01
N PHE A 89 -12.94 18.54 0.57
CA PHE A 89 -12.81 18.33 2.01
C PHE A 89 -14.05 17.64 2.62
N LYS A 90 -14.65 16.69 1.89
CA LYS A 90 -15.87 15.94 2.29
C LYS A 90 -15.71 14.44 2.13
N THR A 91 -16.42 13.67 2.96
CA THR A 91 -16.59 12.22 2.74
C THR A 91 -17.29 11.96 1.41
N ASP A 92 -17.14 10.76 0.86
CA ASP A 92 -17.85 10.35 -0.37
C ASP A 92 -19.38 10.45 -0.18
N GLU A 93 -19.87 10.13 1.01
CA GLU A 93 -21.28 10.27 1.40
C GLU A 93 -21.74 11.73 1.35
N ASN A 94 -21.03 12.65 2.02
CA ASN A 94 -21.38 14.06 2.05
C ASN A 94 -21.26 14.74 0.69
N PHE A 95 -20.28 14.32 -0.12
CA PHE A 95 -20.17 14.78 -1.50
C PHE A 95 -21.41 14.34 -2.30
N ARG A 96 -21.74 13.05 -2.31
CA ARG A 96 -22.87 12.52 -3.08
C ARG A 96 -24.20 13.12 -2.67
N ALA A 97 -24.39 13.38 -1.37
CA ALA A 97 -25.61 14.00 -0.85
C ALA A 97 -25.79 15.46 -1.30
N SER A 98 -24.70 16.18 -1.62
CA SER A 98 -24.72 17.61 -1.98
C SER A 98 -24.31 17.91 -3.42
N ALA A 99 -23.90 16.90 -4.19
CA ALA A 99 -23.39 17.07 -5.55
C ALA A 99 -24.52 17.31 -6.57
N THR A 100 -24.26 18.18 -7.54
CA THR A 100 -25.13 18.32 -8.71
C THR A 100 -25.01 17.10 -9.63
N LYS A 101 -25.94 16.94 -10.58
CA LYS A 101 -25.88 15.85 -11.57
C LYS A 101 -24.60 15.93 -12.41
N GLU A 102 -24.18 17.14 -12.75
CA GLU A 102 -22.97 17.42 -13.53
C GLU A 102 -21.72 17.01 -12.74
N GLN A 103 -21.66 17.32 -11.44
CA GLN A 103 -20.56 16.91 -10.56
C GLN A 103 -20.48 15.39 -10.39
N LEU A 104 -21.63 14.72 -10.26
CA LEU A 104 -21.67 13.26 -10.20
C LEU A 104 -21.21 12.62 -11.52
N ALA A 105 -21.67 13.15 -12.66
CA ALA A 105 -21.25 12.67 -13.98
C ALA A 105 -19.73 12.86 -14.20
N ALA A 106 -19.19 14.02 -13.82
CA ALA A 106 -17.76 14.28 -13.86
C ALA A 106 -16.98 13.31 -12.97
N ARG A 107 -17.45 13.05 -11.74
CA ARG A 107 -16.84 12.06 -10.84
C ARG A 107 -16.83 10.66 -11.43
N MET A 108 -17.92 10.22 -12.04
CA MET A 108 -18.00 8.91 -12.69
C MET A 108 -16.99 8.79 -13.85
N ALA A 109 -16.86 9.84 -14.66
CA ALA A 109 -15.86 9.88 -15.74
C ALA A 109 -14.43 9.79 -15.19
N GLU A 110 -14.10 10.58 -14.16
CA GLU A 110 -12.79 10.54 -13.49
C GLU A 110 -12.49 9.16 -12.88
N ASP A 111 -13.46 8.56 -12.19
CA ASP A 111 -13.29 7.24 -11.58
C ASP A 111 -13.05 6.15 -12.63
N SER A 112 -13.65 6.27 -13.82
CA SER A 112 -13.40 5.34 -14.94
C SER A 112 -11.98 5.44 -15.49
N ALA A 113 -11.39 6.64 -15.51
CA ALA A 113 -10.03 6.88 -15.97
C ALA A 113 -8.97 6.62 -14.89
N ARG A 114 -9.38 6.61 -13.61
CA ARG A 114 -8.48 6.59 -12.44
C ARG A 114 -7.44 5.47 -12.45
N TRP A 115 -7.82 4.28 -12.92
CA TRP A 115 -6.87 3.17 -13.03
C TRP A 115 -5.76 3.47 -14.03
N GLN A 116 -6.13 3.90 -15.25
CA GLN A 116 -5.16 4.22 -16.29
C GLN A 116 -4.25 5.38 -15.89
N GLU A 117 -4.80 6.43 -15.27
CA GLU A 117 -3.99 7.55 -14.78
C GLU A 117 -3.07 7.13 -13.64
N GLY A 118 -3.54 6.28 -12.72
CA GLY A 118 -2.72 5.75 -11.63
C GLY A 118 -1.54 4.92 -12.13
N MET A 119 -1.75 4.11 -13.19
CA MET A 119 -0.67 3.30 -13.76
C MET A 119 0.47 4.14 -14.34
N LYS A 120 0.18 5.35 -14.87
CA LYS A 120 1.20 6.28 -15.37
C LYS A 120 2.09 6.86 -14.27
N MET A 121 1.73 6.68 -13.00
CA MET A 121 2.51 7.19 -11.87
C MET A 121 3.66 6.25 -11.46
N PHE A 122 3.71 5.03 -12.00
CA PHE A 122 4.82 4.10 -11.79
C PHE A 122 5.90 4.32 -12.85
N SER A 123 7.17 4.23 -12.43
CA SER A 123 8.30 4.20 -13.37
C SER A 123 8.27 2.94 -14.23
N VAL A 124 8.67 3.08 -15.50
CA VAL A 124 8.94 1.95 -16.40
C VAL A 124 10.43 1.66 -16.50
N ILE A 125 10.81 0.48 -16.99
CA ILE A 125 12.22 0.06 -17.09
C ILE A 125 13.06 1.06 -17.90
N ASP A 126 12.48 1.64 -18.96
CA ASP A 126 13.18 2.61 -19.82
C ASP A 126 13.48 3.95 -19.11
N GLU A 127 12.89 4.20 -17.94
CA GLU A 127 13.08 5.41 -17.13
C GLU A 127 14.08 5.22 -15.98
N LEU A 128 14.64 4.01 -15.80
CA LEU A 128 15.59 3.65 -14.73
C LEU A 128 17.03 3.57 -15.24
#